data_AF-A0A964JNW3-F1
#
_entry.id   AF-A0A964JNW3-F1
#
_cell.length_a   1.000
_cell.length_b   1.000
_cell.length_c   1.000
_cell.angle_alpha   90.00
_cell.angle_beta   90.00
_cell.angle_gamma   90.00
#
_symmetry.space_group_name_H-M   'P 1'
#
loop_
_entity.id
_entity.type
_entity.pdbx_description
1 polymer ?
#
loop_
_entity_poly.entity_id
_entity_poly.type
_entity_poly.pdbx_seq_one_letter_code
_entity_poly.pdbx_strand_id
1 'polypeptide(L)'
;MRPRRGLWSLSAALGFTVACSAPSAPASVAPEQGEGPSQDLNQPRADDVNDQAVGDEPDLAVVRAPDFAPLPADSGAIPDIALPTPVGLPSLRIAPSTLRLKEGGPPSIIVVALDGEVNGQVQVQLEAAGLRFDADRITLDDAHRTVEVKVDAPFDLDEDNLRGVLTATSFDVEPARLPFAVVDAQLTLSLLFDAEEDDFARNGNDKARRLNVETRIGDAPGPNAVINLRGKGTLGCARRSFTVRLATPIRVIDSPAMTDVLLLSLCEDQSALKSRASLTILQRLGLFPAWFSFIELRFGDETRGVYLMVERPRTAIARVFPDNTQVLRRVWDADAEIDRPDADEIADPAALLAPYASLYSLPAEHEGPALLDALRRRMDYDQYLLLLAYNSLLENGDYIDELFVYDLPSPDLEHAFSPYFGVMAWDQDEIFKNCHSTPRVVDPLTYCAESALDALVVHNDSVRAVYLAQLERLMDGPLSVGAFTMVVDRAAADLSMYLARPGVLVQNTLVDNPPPNPALDRGLLIERLAQRQLAVRAAWP
;
A
#
# COMPACT_ATOMS: atom_id res chain seq x y z
N MET A 1 -51.60 16.16 -50.52
CA MET A 1 -51.48 17.16 -51.61
C MET A 1 -50.32 18.10 -51.28
N ARG A 2 -49.29 18.18 -52.13
CA ARG A 2 -48.24 19.23 -52.10
C ARG A 2 -48.53 20.22 -53.23
N PRO A 3 -48.18 21.52 -53.09
CA PRO A 3 -46.89 22.03 -53.62
C PRO A 3 -46.23 23.05 -52.65
N ARG A 4 -44.91 23.26 -52.52
CA ARG A 4 -43.73 23.51 -53.40
C ARG A 4 -43.42 25.01 -53.69
N ARG A 5 -42.21 25.43 -53.26
CA ARG A 5 -41.33 26.56 -53.70
C ARG A 5 -41.71 27.97 -53.21
N GLY A 6 -40.81 28.90 -52.84
CA GLY A 6 -39.34 28.96 -52.76
C GLY A 6 -38.84 30.42 -52.87
N LEU A 7 -37.79 30.78 -52.09
CA LEU A 7 -36.79 31.88 -52.23
C LEU A 7 -37.22 33.37 -52.24
N TRP A 8 -36.63 34.21 -51.37
CA TRP A 8 -35.47 35.12 -51.59
C TRP A 8 -35.15 35.94 -50.32
N SER A 9 -33.89 36.37 -50.18
CA SER A 9 -33.23 36.97 -49.00
C SER A 9 -33.44 38.48 -48.82
N LEU A 10 -33.14 38.99 -47.62
CA LEU A 10 -32.39 40.25 -47.42
C LEU A 10 -31.85 40.39 -45.98
N SER A 11 -30.61 40.85 -45.91
CA SER A 11 -29.74 41.04 -44.74
C SER A 11 -30.23 42.10 -43.76
N ALA A 12 -29.92 41.92 -42.47
CA ALA A 12 -29.65 43.03 -41.56
C ALA A 12 -28.69 42.56 -40.44
N ALA A 13 -27.49 43.15 -40.44
CA ALA A 13 -26.53 43.06 -39.36
C ALA A 13 -26.94 44.00 -38.23
N LEU A 14 -26.93 43.52 -36.98
CA LEU A 14 -26.94 44.35 -35.78
C LEU A 14 -25.88 43.82 -34.82
N GLY A 15 -24.88 44.66 -34.57
CA GLY A 15 -23.81 44.42 -33.63
C GLY A 15 -24.30 44.51 -32.19
N PHE A 16 -23.82 43.60 -31.35
CA PHE A 16 -23.95 43.67 -29.91
C PHE A 16 -22.64 44.18 -29.31
N THR A 17 -22.66 45.42 -28.83
CA THR A 17 -21.76 45.92 -27.78
C THR A 17 -22.34 45.50 -26.44
N VAL A 18 -21.65 44.63 -25.71
CA VAL A 18 -21.93 44.35 -24.30
C VAL A 18 -21.00 45.23 -23.46
N ALA A 19 -21.57 46.18 -22.75
CA ALA A 19 -20.88 47.00 -21.76
C ALA A 19 -20.72 46.20 -20.45
N CYS A 20 -19.48 46.10 -19.97
CA CYS A 20 -19.18 45.62 -18.62
C CYS A 20 -19.76 46.61 -17.59
N SER A 21 -20.67 46.14 -16.75
CA SER A 21 -21.09 46.83 -15.53
C SER A 21 -20.40 46.18 -14.34
N ALA A 22 -19.70 46.99 -13.54
CA ALA A 22 -19.03 46.56 -12.32
C ALA A 22 -20.05 46.18 -11.23
N PRO A 23 -19.76 45.20 -10.35
CA PRO A 23 -20.64 44.86 -9.24
C PRO A 23 -20.54 45.89 -8.11
N SER A 24 -21.68 46.39 -7.69
CA SER A 24 -21.89 47.21 -6.49
C SER A 24 -21.74 46.37 -5.21
N ALA A 25 -20.99 46.90 -4.25
CA ALA A 25 -20.77 46.33 -2.92
C ALA A 25 -22.07 46.20 -2.10
N PRO A 26 -22.22 45.16 -1.25
CA PRO A 26 -23.34 45.08 -0.32
C PRO A 26 -23.10 45.95 0.93
N ALA A 27 -24.19 46.57 1.39
CA ALA A 27 -24.25 47.44 2.54
C ALA A 27 -24.12 46.65 3.86
N SER A 28 -23.39 47.25 4.81
CA SER A 28 -23.22 46.80 6.19
C SER A 28 -24.52 46.95 6.99
N VAL A 29 -24.99 45.86 7.60
CA VAL A 29 -26.05 45.86 8.61
C VAL A 29 -25.38 45.70 9.99
N ALA A 30 -25.65 46.65 10.89
CA ALA A 30 -25.20 46.65 12.27
C ALA A 30 -26.00 45.63 13.13
N PRO A 31 -25.41 45.04 14.17
CA PRO A 31 -26.15 44.14 15.05
C PRO A 31 -26.86 44.89 16.18
N GLU A 32 -28.11 44.51 16.40
CA GLU A 32 -28.92 44.87 17.58
C GLU A 32 -28.39 44.18 18.84
N GLN A 33 -28.46 44.93 19.94
CA GLN A 33 -28.20 44.49 21.30
C GLN A 33 -29.37 43.65 21.82
N GLY A 34 -29.07 42.49 22.42
CA GLY A 34 -30.03 41.65 23.13
C GLY A 34 -29.35 40.97 24.31
N GLU A 35 -30.04 41.01 25.46
CA GLU A 35 -29.55 40.85 26.83
C GLU A 35 -29.24 39.39 27.23
N GLY A 36 -28.60 39.22 28.40
CA GLY A 36 -27.96 38.00 28.89
C GLY A 36 -28.89 36.81 29.20
N PRO A 37 -28.31 35.70 29.70
CA PRO A 37 -28.14 35.61 31.16
C PRO A 37 -26.77 35.07 31.62
N SER A 38 -26.42 35.48 32.84
CA SER A 38 -25.29 34.98 33.62
C SER A 38 -25.57 33.60 34.19
N GLN A 39 -24.57 32.73 34.31
CA GLN A 39 -24.27 31.98 35.54
C GLN A 39 -22.96 31.18 35.42
N ASP A 40 -22.02 31.57 36.28
CA ASP A 40 -21.09 30.76 37.08
C ASP A 40 -20.40 29.53 36.46
N LEU A 41 -19.09 29.69 36.18
CA LEU A 41 -18.13 28.59 36.22
C LEU A 41 -16.96 28.93 37.14
N ASN A 42 -16.74 27.99 38.06
CA ASN A 42 -15.72 27.93 39.10
C ASN A 42 -14.30 28.04 38.55
N GLN A 43 -13.49 28.90 39.15
CA GLN A 43 -12.03 28.77 39.19
C GLN A 43 -11.63 27.94 40.41
N PRO A 44 -10.58 27.11 40.30
CA PRO A 44 -9.73 26.81 41.45
C PRO A 44 -8.48 27.68 41.43
N ARG A 45 -8.21 28.24 42.62
CA ARG A 45 -7.00 28.96 42.99
C ARG A 45 -5.77 28.06 42.99
N ALA A 46 -4.64 28.66 42.62
CA ALA A 46 -3.31 28.25 43.04
C ALA A 46 -3.12 28.51 44.55
N ASP A 47 -2.37 27.63 45.23
CA ASP A 47 -1.39 27.97 46.27
C ASP A 47 -0.53 26.72 46.61
N ASP A 48 0.78 26.92 46.51
CA ASP A 48 1.99 26.29 47.09
C ASP A 48 1.92 24.99 47.94
N VAL A 49 2.92 24.10 47.78
CA VAL A 49 3.97 23.78 48.80
C VAL A 49 5.14 22.96 48.17
N ASN A 50 6.32 23.25 48.73
CA ASN A 50 7.72 23.00 48.45
C ASN A 50 8.30 21.55 48.56
N ASP A 51 9.52 21.45 48.03
CA ASP A 51 10.73 20.71 48.50
C ASP A 51 11.11 19.29 48.02
N GLN A 52 12.25 19.30 47.29
CA GLN A 52 13.46 18.46 47.38
C GLN A 52 13.42 16.94 47.13
N ALA A 53 14.10 16.52 46.06
CA ALA A 53 15.23 15.59 46.15
C ALA A 53 16.14 15.72 44.92
N VAL A 54 17.43 15.95 45.20
CA VAL A 54 18.58 15.87 44.29
C VAL A 54 18.93 14.39 44.11
N GLY A 55 19.20 13.95 42.88
CA GLY A 55 19.71 12.61 42.59
C GLY A 55 20.27 12.50 41.16
N ASP A 56 21.59 12.52 41.08
CA ASP A 56 22.52 11.98 40.08
C ASP A 56 22.01 11.66 38.65
N GLU A 57 22.53 12.42 37.68
CA GLU A 57 22.48 12.10 36.25
C GLU A 57 23.38 10.89 35.93
N PRO A 58 22.88 9.84 35.25
CA PRO A 58 23.74 8.91 34.54
C PRO A 58 24.01 9.42 33.12
N ASP A 59 25.27 9.33 32.69
CA ASP A 59 25.71 9.49 31.30
C ASP A 59 24.86 8.60 30.37
N LEU A 60 23.93 9.21 29.63
CA LEU A 60 23.15 8.54 28.60
C LEU A 60 24.01 8.37 27.34
N ALA A 61 24.44 7.13 27.11
CA ALA A 61 24.99 6.71 25.83
C ALA A 61 23.92 6.90 24.74
N VAL A 62 24.30 7.56 23.65
CA VAL A 62 23.51 7.68 22.42
C VAL A 62 23.25 6.27 21.87
N VAL A 63 22.02 5.76 22.06
CA VAL A 63 21.58 4.49 21.50
C VAL A 63 21.14 4.73 20.06
N ARG A 64 21.86 4.14 19.09
CA ARG A 64 21.45 4.11 17.69
C ARG A 64 20.25 3.17 17.52
N ALA A 65 19.29 3.59 16.69
CA ALA A 65 18.21 2.75 16.19
C ALA A 65 18.78 1.46 15.54
N PRO A 66 18.02 0.35 15.53
CA PRO A 66 18.42 -0.85 14.82
C PRO A 66 18.66 -0.54 13.33
N ASP A 67 19.83 -0.92 12.83
CA ASP A 67 20.18 -0.83 11.41
C ASP A 67 19.23 -1.75 10.61
N PHE A 68 18.18 -1.17 10.01
CA PHE A 68 17.62 -1.78 8.80
C PHE A 68 18.71 -1.71 7.74
N ALA A 69 19.21 -2.87 7.30
CA ALA A 69 20.25 -2.92 6.29
C ALA A 69 19.87 -2.01 5.11
N PRO A 70 20.63 -0.94 4.84
CA PRO A 70 20.39 -0.14 3.65
C PRO A 70 20.55 -1.05 2.43
N LEU A 71 19.63 -0.93 1.48
CA LEU A 71 19.87 -1.45 0.14
C LEU A 71 21.25 -0.93 -0.33
N PRO A 72 22.13 -1.80 -0.85
CA PRO A 72 23.50 -1.42 -1.16
C PRO A 72 23.48 -0.23 -2.14
N ALA A 73 24.01 0.90 -1.68
CA ALA A 73 24.05 2.17 -2.40
C ALA A 73 25.08 2.21 -3.55
N ASP A 74 25.66 1.06 -3.92
CA ASP A 74 26.73 1.00 -4.92
C ASP A 74 26.62 -0.29 -5.76
N SER A 75 25.80 -0.23 -6.80
CA SER A 75 25.93 -1.10 -7.97
C SER A 75 25.44 -0.36 -9.22
N GLY A 76 26.27 0.53 -9.74
CA GLY A 76 26.08 1.22 -11.03
C GLY A 76 26.11 0.31 -12.27
N ALA A 77 25.64 -0.94 -12.16
CA ALA A 77 25.42 -1.84 -13.28
C ALA A 77 24.07 -2.56 -13.08
N ILE A 78 23.05 -2.05 -13.76
CA ILE A 78 21.74 -2.68 -13.87
C ILE A 78 21.91 -3.91 -14.76
N PRO A 79 21.61 -5.15 -14.31
CA PRO A 79 21.48 -6.26 -15.24
C PRO A 79 20.25 -6.01 -16.12
N ASP A 80 20.40 -6.17 -17.44
CA ASP A 80 19.30 -6.10 -18.41
C ASP A 80 18.13 -6.98 -17.94
N ILE A 81 17.03 -6.33 -17.55
CA ILE A 81 15.78 -7.00 -17.21
C ILE A 81 15.12 -7.36 -18.53
N ALA A 82 15.25 -8.62 -18.94
CA ALA A 82 14.48 -9.17 -20.05
C ALA A 82 12.98 -9.11 -19.70
N LEU A 83 12.18 -8.52 -20.60
CA LEU A 83 10.72 -8.53 -20.51
C LEU A 83 10.19 -9.98 -20.43
N PRO A 84 9.17 -10.28 -19.60
CA PRO A 84 8.64 -11.62 -19.51
C PRO A 84 7.99 -12.04 -20.84
N THR A 85 8.44 -13.17 -21.38
CA THR A 85 7.74 -13.92 -22.42
C THR A 85 6.50 -14.57 -21.79
N PRO A 86 5.37 -14.79 -22.50
CA PRO A 86 4.22 -15.50 -21.94
C PRO A 86 4.65 -16.90 -21.51
N VAL A 87 4.43 -17.29 -20.25
CA VAL A 87 4.81 -18.60 -19.72
C VAL A 87 3.54 -19.36 -19.33
N GLY A 88 3.47 -20.64 -19.72
CA GLY A 88 2.52 -21.59 -19.16
C GLY A 88 2.85 -21.95 -17.70
N LEU A 89 2.26 -23.05 -17.22
CA LEU A 89 2.42 -23.66 -15.88
C LEU A 89 3.74 -23.32 -15.15
N PRO A 90 3.74 -23.19 -13.81
CA PRO A 90 4.88 -22.71 -13.04
C PRO A 90 6.14 -23.54 -13.36
N SER A 91 7.00 -22.97 -14.20
CA SER A 91 8.32 -23.50 -14.47
C SER A 91 9.26 -22.89 -13.44
N LEU A 92 9.85 -23.70 -12.57
CA LEU A 92 10.99 -23.28 -11.76
C LEU A 92 12.13 -22.89 -12.73
N ARG A 93 12.38 -21.59 -12.91
CA ARG A 93 13.50 -21.13 -13.74
C ARG A 93 14.77 -21.09 -12.89
N ILE A 94 15.70 -21.98 -13.24
CA ILE A 94 17.02 -22.06 -12.63
C ILE A 94 17.99 -21.29 -13.56
N ALA A 95 18.66 -20.27 -13.04
CA ALA A 95 19.73 -19.60 -13.79
C ALA A 95 20.95 -20.55 -13.93
N PRO A 96 21.75 -20.44 -15.01
CA PRO A 96 22.98 -21.21 -15.14
C PRO A 96 23.89 -20.97 -13.93
N SER A 97 24.24 -22.06 -13.24
CA SER A 97 24.85 -22.10 -11.93
C SER A 97 26.38 -21.96 -11.95
N THR A 98 26.97 -21.56 -10.82
CA THR A 98 28.39 -21.79 -10.52
C THR A 98 28.58 -23.17 -9.90
N LEU A 99 29.27 -24.07 -10.62
CA LEU A 99 29.75 -25.34 -10.06
C LEU A 99 30.85 -25.07 -9.03
N ARG A 100 30.75 -25.67 -7.84
CA ARG A 100 31.87 -25.69 -6.87
C ARG A 100 32.19 -27.13 -6.50
N LEU A 101 33.34 -27.61 -6.93
CA LEU A 101 33.89 -28.88 -6.45
C LEU A 101 34.59 -28.62 -5.11
N LYS A 102 34.15 -29.30 -4.05
CA LYS A 102 34.88 -29.30 -2.78
C LYS A 102 36.03 -30.29 -2.94
N GLU A 103 37.26 -29.82 -2.72
CA GLU A 103 38.47 -30.65 -2.86
C GLU A 103 38.33 -31.93 -2.00
N GLY A 104 38.30 -33.10 -2.66
CA GLY A 104 38.15 -34.41 -2.00
C GLY A 104 36.73 -34.83 -1.60
N GLY A 105 35.68 -34.13 -2.02
CA GLY A 105 34.27 -34.50 -1.80
C GLY A 105 33.52 -34.88 -3.08
N PRO A 106 32.34 -35.54 -2.97
CA PRO A 106 31.48 -35.77 -4.13
C PRO A 106 31.09 -34.43 -4.77
N PRO A 107 30.91 -34.38 -6.10
CA PRO A 107 30.46 -33.16 -6.78
C PRO A 107 29.12 -32.70 -6.21
N SER A 108 29.02 -31.42 -5.83
CA SER A 108 27.76 -30.80 -5.43
C SER A 108 27.34 -29.76 -6.47
N ILE A 109 26.04 -29.74 -6.80
CA ILE A 109 25.45 -28.77 -7.72
C ILE A 109 24.67 -27.78 -6.88
N ILE A 110 25.01 -26.49 -7.02
CA ILE A 110 24.27 -25.40 -6.41
C ILE A 110 23.25 -24.90 -7.44
N VAL A 111 21.98 -25.11 -7.15
CA VAL A 111 20.84 -24.62 -7.93
C VAL A 111 20.33 -23.35 -7.23
N VAL A 112 20.33 -22.20 -7.89
CA VAL A 112 19.74 -20.98 -7.30
C VAL A 112 18.27 -20.94 -7.72
N ALA A 113 17.36 -21.06 -6.75
CA ALA A 113 15.93 -20.89 -7.00
C ALA A 113 15.65 -19.39 -7.07
N LEU A 114 15.14 -18.91 -8.20
CA LEU A 114 14.97 -17.47 -8.41
C LEU A 114 13.76 -16.91 -7.66
N ASP A 115 12.64 -17.65 -7.53
CA ASP A 115 11.47 -17.27 -6.72
C ASP A 115 10.64 -18.48 -6.25
N GLY A 116 10.06 -18.39 -5.03
CA GLY A 116 9.11 -19.34 -4.43
C GLY A 116 9.63 -20.23 -3.28
N GLU A 117 8.81 -20.46 -2.25
CA GLU A 117 9.02 -21.50 -1.23
C GLU A 117 8.49 -22.85 -1.74
N VAL A 118 9.29 -23.92 -1.64
CA VAL A 118 8.85 -25.29 -1.95
C VAL A 118 8.94 -26.13 -0.68
N ASN A 119 7.78 -26.46 -0.09
CA ASN A 119 7.68 -27.39 1.04
C ASN A 119 7.34 -28.80 0.53
N GLY A 120 8.31 -29.71 0.54
CA GLY A 120 8.14 -31.12 0.15
C GLY A 120 9.42 -31.78 -0.38
N GLN A 121 9.40 -33.10 -0.60
CA GLN A 121 10.42 -33.76 -1.42
C GLN A 121 10.22 -33.32 -2.87
N VAL A 122 11.25 -32.71 -3.47
CA VAL A 122 11.28 -32.39 -4.90
C VAL A 122 12.11 -33.44 -5.59
N GLN A 123 11.52 -34.13 -6.57
CA GLN A 123 12.30 -34.95 -7.50
C GLN A 123 12.88 -34.05 -8.58
N VAL A 124 14.19 -34.12 -8.76
CA VAL A 124 14.92 -33.32 -9.74
C VAL A 124 15.35 -34.28 -10.86
N GLN A 125 14.66 -34.25 -11.99
CA GLN A 125 15.02 -35.08 -13.14
C GLN A 125 15.96 -34.31 -14.07
N LEU A 126 17.17 -34.86 -14.29
CA LEU A 126 18.16 -34.31 -15.22
C LEU A 126 18.09 -35.10 -16.54
N GLU A 127 17.60 -34.50 -17.63
CA GLU A 127 17.43 -35.18 -18.93
C GLU A 127 18.67 -35.20 -19.85
N ALA A 128 19.85 -34.88 -19.33
CA ALA A 128 21.08 -35.01 -20.11
C ALA A 128 21.68 -36.42 -19.96
N ALA A 129 21.88 -37.09 -21.10
CA ALA A 129 22.58 -38.37 -21.24
C ALA A 129 21.92 -39.64 -20.63
N GLY A 130 20.61 -39.61 -20.36
CA GLY A 130 19.89 -40.82 -19.89
C GLY A 130 20.22 -41.24 -18.45
N LEU A 131 20.73 -40.30 -17.65
CA LEU A 131 21.06 -40.50 -16.25
C LEU A 131 19.92 -40.00 -15.37
N ARG A 132 19.53 -40.80 -14.38
CA ARG A 132 18.60 -40.39 -13.33
C ARG A 132 19.38 -40.20 -12.03
N PHE A 133 19.09 -39.11 -11.34
CA PHE A 133 19.65 -38.81 -10.04
C PHE A 133 18.50 -38.52 -9.09
N ASP A 134 18.57 -39.08 -7.88
CA ASP A 134 17.64 -38.78 -6.81
C ASP A 134 18.31 -37.75 -5.88
N ALA A 135 17.60 -36.67 -5.56
CA ALA A 135 18.09 -35.68 -4.62
C ALA A 135 17.77 -36.14 -3.18
N ASP A 136 18.81 -36.36 -2.38
CA ASP A 136 18.64 -36.84 -0.99
C ASP A 136 18.10 -35.77 -0.04
N ARG A 137 18.45 -34.49 -0.26
CA ARG A 137 18.05 -33.39 0.62
C ARG A 137 18.06 -32.05 -0.09
N ILE A 138 17.01 -31.27 0.11
CA ILE A 138 16.95 -29.85 -0.23
C ILE A 138 16.95 -29.08 1.09
N THR A 139 17.76 -28.04 1.17
CA THR A 139 17.76 -27.13 2.32
C THR A 139 17.63 -25.73 1.75
N LEU A 140 16.53 -25.05 2.08
CA LEU A 140 16.33 -23.63 1.80
C LEU A 140 16.85 -22.87 3.02
N ASP A 141 17.82 -21.98 2.82
CA ASP A 141 18.26 -21.04 3.85
C ASP A 141 17.52 -19.72 3.64
N ASP A 142 16.83 -19.23 4.67
CA ASP A 142 16.10 -17.97 4.65
C ASP A 142 17.00 -16.77 4.29
N ALA A 143 18.32 -16.89 4.49
CA ALA A 143 19.30 -15.87 4.13
C ALA A 143 19.85 -16.01 2.69
N HIS A 144 19.80 -17.20 2.10
CA HIS A 144 20.44 -17.46 0.80
C HIS A 144 19.54 -18.37 -0.02
N ARG A 145 18.92 -17.83 -1.08
CA ARG A 145 18.05 -18.52 -2.08
C ARG A 145 18.77 -19.63 -2.87
N THR A 146 19.37 -20.57 -2.16
CA THR A 146 20.33 -21.53 -2.66
C THR A 146 19.82 -22.92 -2.35
N VAL A 147 19.56 -23.70 -3.39
CA VAL A 147 19.22 -25.11 -3.30
C VAL A 147 20.51 -25.90 -3.53
N GLU A 148 21.03 -26.55 -2.50
CA GLU A 148 22.12 -27.51 -2.66
C GLU A 148 21.52 -28.87 -3.05
N VAL A 149 21.85 -29.35 -4.25
CA VAL A 149 21.46 -30.69 -4.71
C VAL A 149 22.68 -31.59 -4.62
N LYS A 150 22.65 -32.54 -3.68
CA LYS A 150 23.65 -33.59 -3.59
C LYS A 150 23.28 -34.69 -4.58
N VAL A 151 24.20 -35.00 -5.49
CA VAL A 151 23.99 -36.00 -6.53
C VAL A 151 24.97 -37.15 -6.31
N ASP A 152 24.46 -38.34 -6.03
CA ASP A 152 25.29 -39.55 -6.00
C ASP A 152 25.45 -40.06 -7.42
N ALA A 153 26.56 -39.68 -8.07
CA ALA A 153 26.90 -40.16 -9.40
C ALA A 153 27.56 -41.55 -9.34
N PRO A 154 27.08 -42.56 -10.09
CA PRO A 154 27.63 -43.92 -10.03
C PRO A 154 28.98 -44.12 -10.76
N PHE A 155 29.66 -43.06 -11.20
CA PHE A 155 30.94 -43.12 -11.90
C PHE A 155 31.73 -41.80 -11.82
N ASP A 156 33.05 -41.88 -11.99
CA ASP A 156 33.98 -40.74 -12.09
C ASP A 156 33.61 -39.89 -13.32
N LEU A 157 32.91 -38.78 -13.08
CA LEU A 157 32.70 -37.74 -14.07
C LEU A 157 33.83 -36.72 -13.92
N ASP A 158 34.62 -36.52 -14.98
CA ASP A 158 35.55 -35.39 -15.03
C ASP A 158 34.78 -34.05 -15.17
N GLU A 159 35.47 -32.96 -14.83
CA GLU A 159 34.89 -31.61 -14.79
C GLU A 159 34.28 -31.17 -16.13
N ASP A 160 34.86 -31.62 -17.25
CA ASP A 160 34.43 -31.26 -18.60
C ASP A 160 33.13 -31.98 -19.00
N ASN A 161 32.96 -33.25 -18.64
CA ASN A 161 31.72 -33.98 -18.87
C ASN A 161 30.56 -33.45 -18.01
N LEU A 162 30.84 -33.03 -16.77
CA LEU A 162 29.86 -32.42 -15.87
C LEU A 162 29.35 -31.06 -16.39
N ARG A 163 30.23 -30.22 -16.94
CA ARG A 163 29.84 -28.94 -17.55
C ARG A 163 28.92 -29.14 -18.77
N GLY A 164 29.21 -30.13 -19.61
CA GLY A 164 28.39 -30.44 -20.79
C GLY A 164 26.97 -30.90 -20.44
N VAL A 165 26.81 -31.69 -19.37
CA VAL A 165 25.52 -32.16 -18.85
C VAL A 165 24.69 -30.98 -18.30
N LEU A 166 25.31 -30.06 -17.55
CA LEU A 166 24.62 -28.94 -16.89
C LEU A 166 24.13 -27.85 -17.84
N THR A 167 24.79 -27.66 -18.98
CA THR A 167 24.34 -26.70 -20.00
C THR A 167 23.10 -27.16 -20.79
N ALA A 168 22.68 -28.42 -20.63
CA ALA A 168 21.65 -29.04 -21.46
C ALA A 168 20.35 -29.41 -20.71
N THR A 169 20.23 -29.08 -19.42
CA THR A 169 19.14 -29.60 -18.58
C THR A 169 18.03 -28.59 -18.31
N SER A 170 16.81 -28.97 -18.69
CA SER A 170 15.57 -28.45 -18.12
C SER A 170 15.19 -29.26 -16.88
N PHE A 171 14.57 -28.62 -15.89
CA PHE A 171 14.10 -29.25 -14.67
C PHE A 171 12.57 -29.26 -14.66
N ASP A 172 11.97 -30.44 -14.55
CA ASP A 172 10.54 -30.59 -14.27
C ASP A 172 10.35 -30.90 -12.78
N VAL A 173 9.58 -30.06 -12.10
CA VAL A 173 9.16 -30.28 -10.71
C VAL A 173 7.71 -30.76 -10.74
N GLU A 174 7.43 -32.00 -10.35
CA GLU A 174 6.05 -32.43 -10.14
C GLU A 174 5.48 -31.67 -8.92
N PRO A 175 4.35 -30.95 -9.06
CA PRO A 175 3.80 -30.19 -7.96
C PRO A 175 3.26 -31.16 -6.90
N ALA A 176 3.81 -31.07 -5.68
CA ALA A 176 3.12 -31.57 -4.50
C ALA A 176 1.71 -30.96 -4.45
N ARG A 177 0.70 -31.76 -4.09
CA ARG A 177 -0.67 -31.26 -3.91
C ARG A 177 -0.69 -30.24 -2.77
N LEU A 178 -0.59 -28.96 -3.11
CA LEU A 178 -0.75 -27.88 -2.16
C LEU A 178 -2.20 -27.87 -1.67
N PRO A 179 -2.46 -27.58 -0.38
CA PRO A 179 -3.82 -27.53 0.16
C PRO A 179 -4.63 -26.31 -0.30
N PHE A 180 -4.10 -25.53 -1.24
CA PHE A 180 -4.67 -24.28 -1.74
C PHE A 180 -4.50 -24.19 -3.25
N ALA A 181 -5.39 -23.46 -3.91
CA ALA A 181 -5.26 -23.14 -5.34
C ALA A 181 -4.14 -22.11 -5.55
N VAL A 182 -3.24 -22.37 -6.50
CA VAL A 182 -2.27 -21.40 -7.03
C VAL A 182 -2.79 -20.92 -8.38
N VAL A 183 -2.77 -19.61 -8.59
CA VAL A 183 -3.44 -18.96 -9.73
C VAL A 183 -2.42 -18.20 -10.57
N ASP A 184 -2.58 -18.26 -11.89
CA ASP A 184 -1.70 -17.68 -12.92
C ASP A 184 -1.62 -16.13 -12.89
N ALA A 185 -0.61 -15.58 -13.59
CA ALA A 185 -0.19 -14.16 -13.69
C ALA A 185 -1.28 -13.15 -14.09
N GLN A 186 -2.45 -13.63 -14.49
CA GLN A 186 -3.55 -12.85 -15.01
C GLN A 186 -4.83 -13.20 -14.26
N LEU A 187 -4.87 -12.80 -12.99
CA LEU A 187 -5.94 -13.16 -12.07
C LEU A 187 -7.28 -12.59 -12.54
N THR A 188 -8.24 -13.48 -12.75
CA THR A 188 -9.64 -13.15 -12.93
C THR A 188 -10.41 -13.70 -11.73
N LEU A 189 -11.13 -12.84 -11.01
CA LEU A 189 -12.07 -13.26 -9.97
C LEU A 189 -13.48 -13.02 -10.49
N SER A 190 -14.28 -14.08 -10.55
CA SER A 190 -15.70 -13.97 -10.91
C SER A 190 -16.56 -14.16 -9.68
N LEU A 191 -17.49 -13.24 -9.46
CA LEU A 191 -18.54 -13.34 -8.44
C LEU A 191 -19.83 -13.77 -9.15
N LEU A 192 -20.44 -14.85 -8.71
CA LEU A 192 -21.67 -15.37 -9.30
C LEU A 192 -22.85 -14.87 -8.47
N PHE A 193 -23.64 -13.99 -9.08
CA PHE A 193 -24.82 -13.38 -8.48
C PHE A 193 -26.10 -13.93 -9.12
N ASP A 194 -27.17 -14.02 -8.34
CA ASP A 194 -28.51 -14.02 -8.93
C ASP A 194 -28.91 -12.61 -9.42
N ALA A 195 -30.11 -12.49 -10.00
CA ALA A 195 -30.57 -11.22 -10.58
C ALA A 195 -30.79 -10.11 -9.54
N GLU A 196 -31.20 -10.44 -8.31
CA GLU A 196 -31.39 -9.45 -7.24
C GLU A 196 -30.05 -9.01 -6.67
N GLU A 197 -29.15 -9.97 -6.48
CA GLU A 197 -27.81 -9.72 -5.99
C GLU A 197 -26.97 -8.90 -6.97
N ASP A 198 -27.09 -9.14 -8.28
CA ASP A 198 -26.41 -8.36 -9.32
C ASP A 198 -26.90 -6.90 -9.35
N ASP A 199 -28.22 -6.69 -9.26
CA ASP A 199 -28.79 -5.34 -9.17
C ASP A 199 -28.27 -4.61 -7.93
N PHE A 200 -28.26 -5.29 -6.78
CA PHE A 200 -27.70 -4.72 -5.56
C PHE A 200 -26.19 -4.43 -5.69
N ALA A 201 -25.40 -5.35 -6.26
CA ALA A 201 -23.97 -5.18 -6.44
C ALA A 201 -23.62 -4.01 -7.38
N ARG A 202 -24.53 -3.62 -8.27
CA ARG A 202 -24.35 -2.49 -9.20
C ARG A 202 -24.90 -1.19 -8.66
N ASN A 203 -26.11 -1.23 -8.10
CA ASN A 203 -26.92 -0.04 -7.83
C ASN A 203 -27.11 0.22 -6.33
N GLY A 204 -26.82 -0.76 -5.48
CA GLY A 204 -26.96 -0.65 -4.03
C GLY A 204 -26.05 0.42 -3.41
N ASN A 205 -26.43 0.85 -2.21
CA ASN A 205 -25.68 1.76 -1.35
C ASN A 205 -25.60 1.28 0.12
N ASP A 206 -26.21 0.13 0.43
CA ASP A 206 -26.21 -0.43 1.78
C ASP A 206 -24.92 -1.22 2.04
N LYS A 207 -23.97 -0.60 2.74
CA LYS A 207 -22.71 -1.26 3.15
C LYS A 207 -22.91 -2.42 4.14
N ALA A 208 -24.05 -2.48 4.83
CA ALA A 208 -24.33 -3.49 5.84
C ALA A 208 -24.90 -4.78 5.23
N ARG A 209 -25.57 -4.71 4.07
CA ARG A 209 -26.06 -5.89 3.37
C ARG A 209 -24.89 -6.81 3.00
N ARG A 210 -25.05 -8.09 3.32
CA ARG A 210 -24.09 -9.18 3.04
C ARG A 210 -24.71 -10.12 2.00
N LEU A 211 -23.94 -10.49 0.99
CA LEU A 211 -24.35 -11.46 -0.03
C LEU A 211 -23.48 -12.72 0.09
N ASN A 212 -24.08 -13.90 -0.06
CA ASN A 212 -23.35 -15.16 -0.13
C ASN A 212 -23.23 -15.55 -1.59
N VAL A 213 -22.02 -15.51 -2.14
CA VAL A 213 -21.78 -15.72 -3.56
C VAL A 213 -20.86 -16.90 -3.79
N GLU A 214 -21.13 -17.64 -4.86
CA GLU A 214 -20.13 -18.54 -5.42
C GLU A 214 -19.05 -17.72 -6.12
N THR A 215 -17.81 -18.18 -6.08
CA THR A 215 -16.71 -17.52 -6.79
C THR A 215 -16.09 -18.45 -7.82
N ARG A 216 -15.46 -17.86 -8.84
CA ARG A 216 -14.53 -18.56 -9.74
C ARG A 216 -13.21 -17.81 -9.78
N ILE A 217 -12.14 -18.57 -9.89
CA ILE A 217 -10.78 -18.05 -10.02
C ILE A 217 -10.23 -18.54 -11.36
N GLY A 218 -10.07 -17.61 -12.30
CA GLY A 218 -10.04 -17.96 -13.71
C GLY A 218 -11.33 -18.68 -14.09
N ASP A 219 -11.20 -19.83 -14.74
CA ASP A 219 -12.34 -20.70 -15.11
C ASP A 219 -12.65 -21.78 -14.05
N ALA A 220 -11.81 -21.90 -13.01
CA ALA A 220 -11.96 -22.91 -11.98
C ALA A 220 -12.94 -22.45 -10.88
N PRO A 221 -13.71 -23.36 -10.26
CA PRO A 221 -14.47 -23.05 -9.05
C PRO A 221 -13.55 -22.51 -7.94
N GLY A 222 -13.92 -21.39 -7.34
CA GLY A 222 -13.26 -20.80 -6.18
C GLY A 222 -14.04 -21.07 -4.88
N PRO A 223 -13.52 -20.63 -3.72
CA PRO A 223 -14.24 -20.72 -2.46
C PRO A 223 -15.50 -19.87 -2.48
N ASN A 224 -16.57 -20.32 -1.82
CA ASN A 224 -17.71 -19.45 -1.56
C ASN A 224 -17.26 -18.21 -0.79
N ALA A 225 -17.93 -17.07 -0.99
CA ALA A 225 -17.59 -15.82 -0.34
C ALA A 225 -18.81 -15.13 0.26
N VAL A 226 -18.58 -14.41 1.36
CA VAL A 226 -19.49 -13.38 1.85
C VAL A 226 -18.95 -12.04 1.38
N ILE A 227 -19.77 -11.25 0.70
CA ILE A 227 -19.36 -9.94 0.19
C ILE A 227 -20.27 -8.81 0.66
N ASN A 228 -19.73 -7.59 0.67
CA ASN A 228 -20.50 -6.37 0.83
C ASN A 228 -19.84 -5.17 0.15
N LEU A 229 -20.63 -4.14 -0.13
CA LEU A 229 -20.14 -2.87 -0.64
C LEU A 229 -19.22 -2.18 0.38
N ARG A 230 -18.19 -1.48 -0.10
CA ARG A 230 -17.25 -0.69 0.72
C ARG A 230 -16.98 0.70 0.15
N GLY A 231 -16.32 1.51 0.98
CA GLY A 231 -15.98 2.91 0.71
C GLY A 231 -17.17 3.85 0.89
N LYS A 232 -16.90 5.14 1.07
CA LYS A 232 -17.94 6.19 1.16
C LYS A 232 -18.11 6.89 -0.19
N GLY A 233 -17.01 7.41 -0.74
CA GLY A 233 -16.99 8.01 -2.09
C GLY A 233 -17.29 7.01 -3.20
N THR A 234 -16.70 5.81 -3.10
CA THR A 234 -16.84 4.76 -4.13
C THR A 234 -18.25 4.17 -4.26
N LEU A 235 -19.18 4.47 -3.34
CA LEU A 235 -20.61 4.16 -3.49
C LEU A 235 -21.33 5.06 -4.50
N GLY A 236 -20.68 6.12 -4.99
CA GLY A 236 -21.16 6.91 -6.12
C GLY A 236 -20.73 6.34 -7.47
N CYS A 237 -19.65 5.56 -7.50
CA CYS A 237 -19.04 5.07 -8.73
C CYS A 237 -19.82 3.90 -9.35
N ALA A 238 -20.04 3.89 -10.67
CA ALA A 238 -20.57 2.69 -11.34
C ALA A 238 -19.66 1.46 -11.15
N ARG A 239 -18.36 1.74 -10.99
CA ARG A 239 -17.27 0.96 -10.37
C ARG A 239 -17.45 0.67 -8.87
N ARG A 240 -18.28 -0.28 -8.41
CA ARG A 240 -18.44 -0.51 -6.94
C ARG A 240 -17.23 -1.23 -6.33
N SER A 241 -16.77 -0.79 -5.16
CA SER A 241 -15.74 -1.50 -4.38
C SER A 241 -16.37 -2.50 -3.41
N PHE A 242 -15.68 -3.61 -3.15
CA PHE A 242 -16.17 -4.70 -2.29
C PHE A 242 -15.21 -5.05 -1.16
N THR A 243 -15.77 -5.48 -0.03
CA THR A 243 -15.09 -6.34 0.93
C THR A 243 -15.53 -7.77 0.64
N VAL A 244 -14.57 -8.69 0.53
CA VAL A 244 -14.80 -10.10 0.19
C VAL A 244 -14.17 -10.98 1.26
N ARG A 245 -14.99 -11.82 1.90
CA ARG A 245 -14.57 -12.84 2.86
C ARG A 245 -14.78 -14.23 2.28
N LEU A 246 -13.70 -14.91 1.94
CA LEU A 246 -13.69 -16.25 1.37
C LEU A 246 -13.84 -17.31 2.47
N ALA A 247 -14.60 -18.36 2.19
CA ALA A 247 -14.84 -19.48 3.10
C ALA A 247 -13.56 -20.30 3.36
N THR A 248 -12.67 -20.37 2.38
CA THR A 248 -11.33 -20.96 2.52
C THR A 248 -10.27 -20.02 1.94
N PRO A 249 -9.03 -20.07 2.46
CA PRO A 249 -7.96 -19.21 1.96
C PRO A 249 -7.63 -19.47 0.50
N ILE A 250 -7.27 -18.41 -0.23
CA ILE A 250 -6.70 -18.50 -1.58
C ILE A 250 -5.28 -17.97 -1.59
N ARG A 251 -4.48 -18.42 -2.57
CA ARG A 251 -3.20 -17.80 -2.91
C ARG A 251 -3.22 -17.30 -4.34
N VAL A 252 -2.78 -16.08 -4.52
CA VAL A 252 -2.63 -15.41 -5.80
C VAL A 252 -1.14 -15.17 -6.00
N ILE A 253 -0.50 -16.03 -6.79
CA ILE A 253 0.95 -15.94 -7.04
C ILE A 253 1.70 -15.80 -5.69
N ASP A 254 2.63 -14.86 -5.56
CA ASP A 254 3.45 -14.57 -4.37
C ASP A 254 2.65 -14.00 -3.17
N SER A 255 1.32 -14.14 -3.16
CA SER A 255 0.51 -13.72 -2.03
C SER A 255 0.63 -14.69 -0.84
N PRO A 256 0.43 -14.18 0.39
CA PRO A 256 0.08 -15.04 1.50
C PRO A 256 -1.26 -15.76 1.23
N ALA A 257 -1.59 -16.76 2.05
CA ALA A 257 -2.93 -17.33 2.05
C ALA A 257 -3.91 -16.29 2.62
N MET A 258 -4.91 -15.90 1.83
CA MET A 258 -5.84 -14.81 2.18
C MET A 258 -7.28 -15.30 2.22
N THR A 259 -8.01 -14.91 3.26
CA THR A 259 -9.47 -15.11 3.38
C THR A 259 -10.24 -13.80 3.31
N ASP A 260 -9.67 -12.70 3.80
CA ASP A 260 -10.29 -11.37 3.82
C ASP A 260 -9.53 -10.45 2.84
N VAL A 261 -10.20 -10.07 1.75
CA VAL A 261 -9.64 -9.21 0.71
C VAL A 261 -10.58 -8.06 0.37
N LEU A 262 -10.00 -7.00 -0.17
CA LEU A 262 -10.69 -5.80 -0.61
C LEU A 262 -10.54 -5.70 -2.11
N LEU A 263 -11.64 -5.45 -2.81
CA LEU A 263 -11.65 -5.20 -4.26
C LEU A 263 -11.93 -3.72 -4.45
N LEU A 264 -10.88 -2.94 -4.73
CA LEU A 264 -10.97 -1.49 -4.92
C LEU A 264 -11.18 -1.22 -6.41
N SER A 265 -12.25 -0.50 -6.75
CA SER A 265 -12.53 -0.15 -8.15
C SER A 265 -11.57 0.88 -8.71
N LEU A 266 -10.86 1.62 -7.86
CA LEU A 266 -9.97 2.73 -8.25
C LEU A 266 -10.70 3.85 -8.98
N CYS A 267 -12.01 4.02 -8.79
CA CYS A 267 -12.76 5.04 -9.53
C CYS A 267 -12.33 6.48 -9.18
N GLU A 268 -11.79 6.72 -7.98
CA GLU A 268 -11.26 8.03 -7.57
C GLU A 268 -9.79 8.22 -8.01
N ASP A 269 -9.09 7.13 -8.35
CA ASP A 269 -7.79 7.15 -9.04
C ASP A 269 -8.00 7.08 -10.55
N GLN A 270 -8.18 8.25 -11.17
CA GLN A 270 -8.41 8.37 -12.62
C GLN A 270 -7.33 7.69 -13.48
N SER A 271 -6.11 7.54 -12.96
CA SER A 271 -5.03 6.85 -13.67
C SER A 271 -5.04 5.34 -13.45
N ALA A 272 -5.68 4.88 -12.37
CA ALA A 272 -5.51 3.56 -11.76
C ALA A 272 -4.05 3.20 -11.39
N LEU A 273 -3.10 4.13 -11.56
CA LEU A 273 -1.67 3.94 -11.29
C LEU A 273 -1.27 4.46 -9.91
N LYS A 274 -1.94 5.48 -9.39
CA LYS A 274 -1.56 6.17 -8.14
C LYS A 274 -1.54 5.19 -6.98
N SER A 275 -2.64 4.50 -6.72
CA SER A 275 -2.72 3.57 -5.59
C SER A 275 -1.72 2.43 -5.75
N ARG A 276 -1.61 1.83 -6.95
CA ARG A 276 -0.67 0.72 -7.19
C ARG A 276 0.78 1.15 -6.99
N ALA A 277 1.20 2.29 -7.53
CA ALA A 277 2.56 2.80 -7.40
C ALA A 277 2.86 3.21 -5.96
N SER A 278 1.93 3.93 -5.33
CA SER A 278 2.05 4.39 -3.96
C SER A 278 2.23 3.24 -2.97
N LEU A 279 1.33 2.25 -3.00
CA LEU A 279 1.39 1.09 -2.11
C LEU A 279 2.67 0.27 -2.33
N THR A 280 3.23 0.25 -3.55
CA THR A 280 4.51 -0.41 -3.83
C THR A 280 5.67 0.26 -3.10
N ILE A 281 5.68 1.58 -3.06
CA ILE A 281 6.70 2.34 -2.34
C ILE A 281 6.52 2.15 -0.84
N LEU A 282 5.28 2.28 -0.34
CA LEU A 282 4.98 2.08 1.08
C LEU A 282 5.32 0.68 1.57
N GLN A 283 5.08 -0.36 0.77
CA GLN A 283 5.50 -1.73 1.09
C GLN A 283 7.03 -1.84 1.22
N ARG A 284 7.80 -1.19 0.32
CA ARG A 284 9.28 -1.14 0.41
C ARG A 284 9.78 -0.35 1.61
N LEU A 285 8.99 0.62 2.09
CA LEU A 285 9.29 1.41 3.28
C LEU A 285 8.86 0.71 4.59
N GLY A 286 8.24 -0.47 4.52
CA GLY A 286 7.68 -1.15 5.69
C GLY A 286 6.43 -0.47 6.27
N LEU A 287 5.78 0.41 5.50
CA LEU A 287 4.59 1.19 5.87
C LEU A 287 3.28 0.58 5.32
N PHE A 288 3.38 -0.54 4.60
CA PHE A 288 2.22 -1.23 4.03
C PHE A 288 2.47 -2.74 3.94
N PRO A 289 2.21 -3.52 5.02
CA PRO A 289 2.45 -4.96 5.06
C PRO A 289 1.48 -5.81 4.22
N ALA A 290 0.38 -5.22 3.75
CA ALA A 290 -0.66 -5.92 3.00
C ALA A 290 -0.20 -6.29 1.59
N TRP A 291 -0.57 -7.48 1.13
CA TRP A 291 -0.40 -7.86 -0.26
C TRP A 291 -1.42 -7.15 -1.16
N PHE A 292 -1.04 -6.83 -2.40
CA PHE A 292 -1.96 -6.27 -3.39
C PHE A 292 -1.53 -6.57 -4.82
N SER A 293 -2.51 -6.66 -5.73
CA SER A 293 -2.27 -6.77 -7.18
C SER A 293 -3.49 -6.34 -7.98
N PHE A 294 -3.29 -5.99 -9.25
CA PHE A 294 -4.40 -5.80 -10.18
C PHE A 294 -5.05 -7.14 -10.52
N ILE A 295 -6.36 -7.12 -10.68
CA ILE A 295 -7.17 -8.26 -11.11
C ILE A 295 -8.24 -7.81 -12.11
N GLU A 296 -8.72 -8.74 -12.95
CA GLU A 296 -10.01 -8.57 -13.61
C GLU A 296 -11.12 -9.05 -12.67
N LEU A 297 -12.12 -8.20 -12.39
CA LEU A 297 -13.34 -8.63 -11.71
C LEU A 297 -14.42 -8.94 -12.74
N ARG A 298 -15.15 -10.05 -12.56
CA ARG A 298 -16.33 -10.40 -13.36
C ARG A 298 -17.56 -10.66 -12.50
N PHE A 299 -18.73 -10.34 -13.03
CA PHE A 299 -20.03 -10.77 -12.51
C PHE A 299 -20.57 -11.83 -13.48
N GLY A 300 -20.52 -13.10 -13.07
CA GLY A 300 -20.65 -14.21 -14.02
C GLY A 300 -19.57 -14.13 -15.10
N ASP A 301 -19.99 -14.07 -16.36
CA ASP A 301 -19.10 -13.94 -17.51
C ASP A 301 -18.88 -12.48 -17.95
N GLU A 302 -19.58 -11.51 -17.32
CA GLU A 302 -19.45 -10.09 -17.65
C GLU A 302 -18.28 -9.46 -16.89
N THR A 303 -17.32 -8.91 -17.62
CA THR A 303 -16.25 -8.12 -17.02
C THR A 303 -16.76 -6.84 -16.38
N ARG A 304 -16.19 -6.48 -15.24
CA ARG A 304 -16.41 -5.22 -14.51
C ARG A 304 -15.17 -4.32 -14.56
N GLY A 305 -14.18 -4.68 -15.37
CA GLY A 305 -12.92 -3.93 -15.51
C GLY A 305 -11.85 -4.36 -14.52
N VAL A 306 -10.81 -3.53 -14.43
CA VAL A 306 -9.65 -3.74 -13.55
C VAL A 306 -9.92 -3.25 -12.13
N TYR A 307 -9.60 -4.08 -11.14
CA TYR A 307 -9.66 -3.75 -9.72
C TYR A 307 -8.28 -3.90 -9.09
N LEU A 308 -8.05 -3.20 -7.98
CA LEU A 308 -6.95 -3.51 -7.07
C LEU A 308 -7.46 -4.45 -5.98
N MET A 309 -6.97 -5.69 -5.99
CA MET A 309 -7.19 -6.63 -4.90
C MET A 309 -6.16 -6.36 -3.82
N VAL A 310 -6.60 -6.13 -2.59
CA VAL A 310 -5.75 -5.79 -1.44
C VAL A 310 -6.10 -6.71 -0.27
N GLU A 311 -5.11 -7.33 0.36
CA GLU A 311 -5.30 -8.02 1.64
C GLU A 311 -5.84 -7.02 2.67
N ARG A 312 -6.86 -7.40 3.45
CA ARG A 312 -7.44 -6.45 4.41
C ARG A 312 -6.38 -6.01 5.44
N PRO A 313 -6.22 -4.70 5.73
CA PRO A 313 -5.16 -4.17 6.62
C PRO A 313 -5.02 -4.91 7.94
N ARG A 314 -6.12 -5.07 8.70
CA ARG A 314 -6.10 -5.83 9.97
C ARG A 314 -5.57 -7.26 9.82
N THR A 315 -5.87 -7.94 8.71
CA THR A 315 -5.44 -9.31 8.45
C THR A 315 -3.96 -9.34 8.11
N ALA A 316 -3.49 -8.38 7.30
CA ALA A 316 -2.08 -8.21 6.98
C ALA A 316 -1.23 -7.87 8.22
N ILE A 317 -1.71 -6.96 9.07
CA ILE A 317 -1.05 -6.58 10.33
C ILE A 317 -0.97 -7.79 11.25
N ALA A 318 -2.07 -8.50 11.50
CA ALA A 318 -2.07 -9.70 12.34
C ALA A 318 -1.16 -10.82 11.79
N ARG A 319 -1.01 -10.91 10.46
CA ARG A 319 -0.10 -11.87 9.82
C ARG A 319 1.37 -11.52 10.06
N VAL A 320 1.74 -10.24 9.95
CA VAL A 320 3.13 -9.79 10.09
C VAL A 320 3.51 -9.62 11.57
N PHE A 321 2.56 -9.23 12.41
CA PHE A 321 2.72 -8.97 13.84
C PHE A 321 1.70 -9.83 14.61
N PRO A 322 1.94 -11.13 14.78
CA PRO A 322 0.99 -12.06 15.41
C PRO A 322 0.72 -11.75 16.89
N ASP A 323 1.64 -11.06 17.57
CA ASP A 323 1.48 -10.61 18.96
C ASP A 323 0.70 -9.29 19.08
N ASN A 324 0.28 -8.71 17.96
CA ASN A 324 -0.58 -7.53 17.93
C ASN A 324 -1.92 -7.84 18.62
N THR A 325 -2.28 -7.02 19.60
CA THR A 325 -3.53 -7.12 20.34
C THR A 325 -4.58 -6.11 19.86
N GLN A 326 -4.19 -5.07 19.13
CA GLN A 326 -5.09 -4.04 18.63
C GLN A 326 -4.65 -3.43 17.30
N VAL A 327 -5.63 -3.21 16.44
CA VAL A 327 -5.54 -2.41 15.22
C VAL A 327 -6.59 -1.31 15.31
N LEU A 328 -6.13 -0.07 15.24
CA LEU A 328 -6.93 1.14 15.25
C LEU A 328 -6.85 1.79 13.86
N ARG A 329 -7.94 2.39 13.39
CA ARG A 329 -7.94 3.31 12.25
C ARG A 329 -8.16 4.72 12.78
N ARG A 330 -7.26 5.65 12.47
CA ARG A 330 -7.43 7.06 12.83
C ARG A 330 -8.67 7.61 12.12
N VAL A 331 -9.52 8.33 12.84
CA VAL A 331 -10.64 9.08 12.27
C VAL A 331 -10.27 10.54 12.16
N TRP A 332 -9.78 11.12 13.27
CA TRP A 332 -9.32 12.50 13.32
C TRP A 332 -8.51 12.75 14.59
N ASP A 333 -7.26 13.20 14.47
CA ASP A 333 -6.38 13.43 15.64
C ASP A 333 -6.43 12.25 16.65
N ALA A 334 -6.80 12.52 17.90
CA ALA A 334 -6.88 11.55 18.98
C ALA A 334 -8.04 10.55 18.85
N ASP A 335 -8.98 10.80 17.91
CA ASP A 335 -10.11 9.93 17.65
C ASP A 335 -9.70 8.80 16.70
N ALA A 336 -10.02 7.56 17.10
CA ALA A 336 -9.78 6.36 16.32
C ALA A 336 -10.92 5.35 16.50
N GLU A 337 -11.07 4.50 15.49
CA GLU A 337 -11.98 3.35 15.50
C GLU A 337 -11.18 2.05 15.66
N ILE A 338 -11.75 1.08 16.37
CA ILE A 338 -11.13 -0.25 16.53
C ILE A 338 -11.47 -1.10 15.30
N ASP A 339 -10.49 -1.45 14.46
CA ASP A 339 -10.69 -2.34 13.29
C ASP A 339 -10.43 -3.81 13.66
N ARG A 340 -11.30 -4.37 14.52
CA ARG A 340 -11.26 -5.78 14.92
C ARG A 340 -12.52 -6.55 14.51
N PRO A 341 -12.44 -7.87 14.22
CA PRO A 341 -13.62 -8.69 13.97
C PRO A 341 -14.59 -8.75 15.15
N ASP A 342 -14.07 -8.67 16.37
CA ASP A 342 -14.76 -8.76 17.66
C ASP A 342 -14.92 -7.39 18.33
N ALA A 343 -14.86 -6.29 17.57
CA ALA A 343 -14.93 -4.94 18.12
C ALA A 343 -16.18 -4.71 18.99
N ASP A 344 -17.32 -5.30 18.60
CA ASP A 344 -18.58 -5.23 19.35
C ASP A 344 -18.58 -6.03 20.66
N GLU A 345 -17.61 -6.95 20.85
CA GLU A 345 -17.48 -7.80 22.04
C GLU A 345 -16.50 -7.22 23.08
N ILE A 346 -15.85 -6.09 22.75
CA ILE A 346 -14.90 -5.43 23.63
C ILE A 346 -15.66 -4.78 24.79
N ALA A 347 -15.40 -5.25 26.01
CA ALA A 347 -16.09 -4.78 27.22
C ALA A 347 -15.79 -3.31 27.55
N ASP A 348 -14.59 -2.82 27.26
CA ASP A 348 -14.17 -1.43 27.48
C ASP A 348 -13.37 -0.88 26.28
N PRO A 349 -14.07 -0.40 25.23
CA PRO A 349 -13.41 0.19 24.07
C PRO A 349 -12.60 1.45 24.43
N ALA A 350 -13.01 2.19 25.46
CA ALA A 350 -12.35 3.42 25.87
C ALA A 350 -10.95 3.13 26.44
N ALA A 351 -10.78 2.04 27.20
CA ALA A 351 -9.48 1.61 27.69
C ALA A 351 -8.48 1.28 26.57
N LEU A 352 -8.94 0.76 25.43
CA LEU A 352 -8.07 0.47 24.27
C LEU A 352 -7.67 1.72 23.49
N LEU A 353 -8.54 2.73 23.48
CA LEU A 353 -8.31 4.01 22.77
C LEU A 353 -7.50 5.00 23.61
N ALA A 354 -7.59 4.95 24.94
CA ALA A 354 -6.95 5.91 25.84
C ALA A 354 -5.41 6.03 25.64
N PRO A 355 -4.63 4.94 25.47
CA PRO A 355 -3.21 5.05 25.20
C PRO A 355 -2.90 5.79 23.90
N TYR A 356 -3.68 5.54 22.83
CA TYR A 356 -3.54 6.25 21.56
C TYR A 356 -3.84 7.74 21.72
N ALA A 357 -4.97 8.08 22.36
CA ALA A 357 -5.34 9.46 22.63
C ALA A 357 -4.29 10.22 23.46
N SER A 358 -3.59 9.52 24.38
CA SER A 358 -2.55 10.12 25.22
C SER A 358 -1.35 10.67 24.45
N LEU A 359 -1.08 10.18 23.23
CA LEU A 359 -0.02 10.71 22.36
C LEU A 359 -0.21 12.21 22.08
N TYR A 360 -1.47 12.64 22.01
CA TYR A 360 -1.85 14.02 21.68
C TYR A 360 -1.77 14.98 22.87
N SER A 361 -1.62 14.47 24.09
CA SER A 361 -1.40 15.29 25.29
C SER A 361 0.08 15.63 25.51
N LEU A 362 1.01 14.83 24.97
CA LEU A 362 2.45 15.00 25.18
C LEU A 362 3.00 16.40 24.84
N PRO A 363 2.53 17.10 23.78
CA PRO A 363 3.02 18.45 23.49
C PRO A 363 2.72 19.49 24.58
N ALA A 364 1.74 19.24 25.46
CA ALA A 364 1.47 20.10 26.61
C ALA A 364 2.38 19.76 27.81
N GLU A 365 2.98 18.57 27.84
CA GLU A 365 3.78 18.04 28.94
C GLU A 365 5.29 18.15 28.68
N HIS A 366 5.68 18.17 27.40
CA HIS A 366 7.07 18.10 26.96
C HIS A 366 7.32 19.03 25.77
N GLU A 367 8.55 19.53 25.67
CA GLU A 367 9.02 20.36 24.54
C GLU A 367 10.40 19.89 24.04
N GLY A 368 10.81 20.39 22.88
CA GLY A 368 12.13 20.14 22.30
C GLY A 368 12.48 18.64 22.20
N PRO A 369 13.71 18.23 22.58
CA PRO A 369 14.13 16.83 22.58
C PRO A 369 13.31 15.93 23.50
N ALA A 370 12.85 16.45 24.66
CA ALA A 370 12.09 15.65 25.62
C ALA A 370 10.73 15.19 25.05
N LEU A 371 10.10 16.03 24.22
CA LEU A 371 8.87 15.66 23.51
C LEU A 371 9.13 14.53 22.51
N LEU A 372 10.19 14.65 21.72
CA LEU A 372 10.57 13.62 20.74
C LEU A 372 10.84 12.28 21.43
N ASP A 373 11.56 12.29 22.54
CA ASP A 373 11.83 11.08 23.32
C ASP A 373 10.54 10.51 23.94
N ALA A 374 9.63 11.35 24.41
CA ALA A 374 8.36 10.92 24.98
C ALA A 374 7.43 10.27 23.93
N LEU A 375 7.46 10.76 22.68
CA LEU A 375 6.77 10.17 21.54
C LEU A 375 7.41 8.83 21.15
N ARG A 376 8.75 8.78 21.03
CA ARG A 376 9.50 7.56 20.71
C ARG A 376 9.39 6.45 21.75
N ARG A 377 9.04 6.77 23.00
CA ARG A 377 8.74 5.75 24.03
C ARG A 377 7.35 5.13 23.89
N ARG A 378 6.46 5.70 23.08
CA ARG A 378 5.06 5.27 22.94
C ARG A 378 4.70 4.83 21.52
N MET A 379 5.47 5.23 20.52
CA MET A 379 5.26 4.82 19.12
C MET A 379 6.56 4.87 18.32
N ASP A 380 6.59 4.17 17.19
CA ASP A 380 7.60 4.32 16.15
C ASP A 380 7.41 5.65 15.44
N TYR A 381 7.78 6.71 16.15
CA TYR A 381 7.56 8.07 15.70
C TYR A 381 8.44 8.42 14.48
N ASP A 382 9.57 7.74 14.32
CA ASP A 382 10.42 7.92 13.14
C ASP A 382 9.76 7.34 11.90
N GLN A 383 9.12 6.18 12.00
CA GLN A 383 8.30 5.61 10.94
C GLN A 383 7.06 6.46 10.64
N TYR A 384 6.44 7.09 11.65
CA TYR A 384 5.38 8.08 11.44
C TYR A 384 5.85 9.30 10.66
N LEU A 385 7.01 9.88 11.03
CA LEU A 385 7.59 11.01 10.31
C LEU A 385 8.02 10.64 8.88
N LEU A 386 8.44 9.39 8.66
CA LEU A 386 8.70 8.87 7.32
C LEU A 386 7.42 8.84 6.47
N LEU A 387 6.29 8.40 7.03
CA LEU A 387 4.99 8.43 6.35
C LEU A 387 4.53 9.86 6.07
N LEU A 388 4.71 10.78 7.01
CA LEU A 388 4.39 12.20 6.80
C LEU A 388 5.24 12.82 5.69
N ALA A 389 6.55 12.53 5.67
CA ALA A 389 7.46 12.96 4.61
C ALA A 389 7.07 12.38 3.24
N TYR A 390 6.66 11.12 3.21
CA TYR A 390 6.11 10.45 2.03
C TYR A 390 4.87 11.16 1.48
N ASN A 391 3.86 11.40 2.33
CA ASN A 391 2.63 12.12 1.95
C ASN A 391 2.94 13.54 1.48
N SER A 392 3.95 14.19 2.08
CA SER A 392 4.39 15.54 1.71
C SER A 392 5.04 15.62 0.33
N LEU A 393 5.82 14.60 -0.06
CA LEU A 393 6.50 14.52 -1.36
C LEU A 393 5.57 14.08 -2.49
N LEU A 394 4.59 13.24 -2.20
CA LEU A 394 3.58 12.82 -3.19
C LEU A 394 2.35 13.73 -3.21
N GLU A 395 2.34 14.80 -2.43
CA GLU A 395 1.22 15.74 -2.34
C GLU A 395 -0.11 14.98 -2.11
N ASN A 396 -0.14 14.09 -1.11
CA ASN A 396 -1.36 13.35 -0.77
C ASN A 396 -2.37 14.31 -0.12
N GLY A 397 -3.51 14.52 -0.80
CA GLY A 397 -4.55 15.47 -0.42
C GLY A 397 -5.47 15.00 0.72
N ASP A 398 -5.47 13.71 1.03
CA ASP A 398 -6.32 13.13 2.06
C ASP A 398 -5.62 11.94 2.72
N TYR A 399 -5.00 12.18 3.87
CA TYR A 399 -4.32 11.12 4.63
C TYR A 399 -4.63 11.18 6.14
N ILE A 400 -5.54 12.05 6.56
CA ILE A 400 -5.83 12.24 7.98
C ILE A 400 -6.52 11.00 8.57
N ASP A 401 -7.47 10.37 7.89
CA ASP A 401 -8.10 9.12 8.33
C ASP A 401 -7.53 7.86 7.63
N GLU A 402 -6.54 8.07 6.75
CA GLU A 402 -5.87 7.01 5.99
C GLU A 402 -4.59 6.49 6.68
N LEU A 403 -4.75 6.27 7.99
CA LEU A 403 -3.72 5.76 8.89
C LEU A 403 -4.29 4.66 9.79
N PHE A 404 -3.65 3.49 9.74
CA PHE A 404 -3.79 2.47 10.76
C PHE A 404 -2.68 2.62 11.81
N VAL A 405 -3.04 2.42 13.06
CA VAL A 405 -2.15 2.40 14.21
C VAL A 405 -2.34 1.07 14.92
N TYR A 406 -1.27 0.40 15.28
CA TYR A 406 -1.35 -0.96 15.79
C TYR A 406 -0.26 -1.20 16.82
N ASP A 407 -0.51 -2.02 17.84
CA ASP A 407 0.50 -2.33 18.84
C ASP A 407 1.59 -3.25 18.28
N LEU A 408 2.81 -2.91 18.64
CA LEU A 408 4.04 -3.61 18.35
C LEU A 408 4.65 -4.08 19.67
N PRO A 409 5.41 -5.19 19.67
CA PRO A 409 6.35 -5.45 20.74
C PRO A 409 7.28 -4.25 20.88
N SER A 410 7.41 -3.71 22.10
CA SER A 410 8.38 -2.65 22.31
C SER A 410 9.79 -3.16 21.99
N PRO A 411 10.61 -2.39 21.23
CA PRO A 411 12.01 -2.71 21.03
C PRO A 411 12.85 -2.62 22.32
N ASP A 412 12.38 -1.84 23.31
CA ASP A 412 12.97 -1.70 24.65
C ASP A 412 11.92 -2.06 25.70
N LEU A 413 11.97 -3.31 26.17
CA LEU A 413 11.02 -3.83 27.16
C LEU A 413 11.17 -3.17 28.54
N GLU A 414 12.28 -2.48 28.83
CA GLU A 414 12.50 -1.88 30.15
C GLU A 414 11.89 -0.48 30.27
N HIS A 415 11.83 0.30 29.19
CA HIS A 415 11.48 1.73 29.25
C HIS A 415 10.33 2.18 28.34
N ALA A 416 9.79 1.30 27.49
CA ALA A 416 8.68 1.69 26.64
C ALA A 416 7.33 1.48 27.30
N PHE A 417 6.38 2.33 26.88
CA PHE A 417 4.99 2.16 27.23
C PHE A 417 4.40 0.99 26.44
N SER A 418 3.52 0.24 27.09
CA SER A 418 2.65 -0.74 26.43
C SER A 418 1.23 -0.19 26.40
N PRO A 419 0.57 -0.12 25.23
CA PRO A 419 1.09 -0.51 23.92
C PRO A 419 2.14 0.47 23.36
N TYR A 420 3.11 -0.07 22.61
CA TYR A 420 4.00 0.71 21.74
C TYR A 420 3.44 0.66 20.32
N PHE A 421 3.17 1.81 19.69
CA PHE A 421 2.44 1.84 18.43
C PHE A 421 3.32 1.86 17.18
N GLY A 422 3.03 0.98 16.22
CA GLY A 422 3.44 1.08 14.82
C GLY A 422 2.38 1.76 13.96
N VAL A 423 2.74 2.08 12.71
CA VAL A 423 1.84 2.76 11.77
C VAL A 423 1.84 2.11 10.39
N MET A 424 0.67 2.12 9.74
CA MET A 424 0.47 1.64 8.38
C MET A 424 -0.38 2.65 7.60
N ALA A 425 0.06 3.00 6.40
CA ALA A 425 -0.71 3.86 5.50
C ALA A 425 -1.95 3.13 4.93
N TRP A 426 -2.98 3.88 4.55
CA TRP A 426 -4.13 3.38 3.81
C TRP A 426 -4.51 4.34 2.67
N ASP A 427 -5.45 3.93 1.79
CA ASP A 427 -6.05 4.72 0.69
C ASP A 427 -5.17 5.84 0.08
N GLN A 428 -4.35 5.47 -0.90
CA GLN A 428 -3.39 6.38 -1.52
C GLN A 428 -3.73 6.73 -2.97
N ASP A 429 -5.03 6.82 -3.27
CA ASP A 429 -5.57 7.33 -4.53
C ASP A 429 -5.54 8.87 -4.62
N GLU A 430 -5.31 9.56 -3.50
CA GLU A 430 -5.31 11.02 -3.38
C GLU A 430 -3.91 11.69 -3.54
N ILE A 431 -2.88 10.95 -3.97
CA ILE A 431 -1.58 11.57 -4.32
C ILE A 431 -1.70 12.55 -5.50
N PHE A 432 -0.97 13.66 -5.42
CA PHE A 432 -1.03 14.80 -6.33
C PHE A 432 -2.44 15.39 -6.51
N LYS A 433 -3.23 15.41 -5.41
CA LYS A 433 -4.51 16.12 -5.33
C LYS A 433 -4.45 17.19 -4.24
N ASN A 434 -5.29 18.22 -4.39
CA ASN A 434 -5.38 19.30 -3.40
C ASN A 434 -5.86 18.74 -2.05
N CYS A 435 -5.51 19.44 -0.96
CA CYS A 435 -6.03 19.08 0.37
C CYS A 435 -7.56 19.05 0.36
N HIS A 436 -8.13 17.97 0.89
CA HIS A 436 -9.58 17.83 1.04
C HIS A 436 -10.12 18.75 2.14
N SER A 437 -9.27 19.13 3.11
CA SER A 437 -9.59 20.09 4.16
C SER A 437 -8.54 21.23 4.22
N THR A 438 -8.75 22.19 5.13
CA THR A 438 -7.77 23.27 5.33
C THR A 438 -6.65 22.73 6.22
N PRO A 439 -5.38 22.77 5.79
CA PRO A 439 -4.28 22.29 6.60
C PRO A 439 -4.19 23.09 7.91
N ARG A 440 -3.86 22.39 8.99
CA ARG A 440 -3.68 23.00 10.31
C ARG A 440 -2.48 23.93 10.35
N VAL A 441 -1.43 23.56 9.62
CA VAL A 441 -0.21 24.38 9.47
C VAL A 441 0.17 24.48 8.00
N VAL A 442 0.57 25.68 7.58
CA VAL A 442 1.11 25.95 6.25
C VAL A 442 2.62 26.06 6.36
N ASP A 443 3.34 25.05 5.86
CA ASP A 443 4.79 25.03 5.73
C ASP A 443 5.13 24.50 4.32
N PRO A 444 6.14 25.05 3.63
CA PRO A 444 6.45 24.65 2.25
C PRO A 444 6.97 23.21 2.12
N LEU A 445 7.45 22.61 3.21
CA LEU A 445 8.01 21.26 3.23
C LEU A 445 6.94 20.22 3.56
N THR A 446 5.93 20.57 4.35
CA THR A 446 4.76 19.70 4.59
C THR A 446 3.68 19.86 3.52
N TYR A 447 2.77 18.91 3.41
CA TYR A 447 1.58 18.99 2.55
C TYR A 447 0.38 18.43 3.30
N CYS A 448 -0.74 19.16 3.30
CA CYS A 448 -1.97 18.79 4.03
C CYS A 448 -1.74 18.31 5.47
N ALA A 449 -0.83 18.97 6.21
CA ALA A 449 -0.57 18.70 7.62
C ALA A 449 -1.80 19.06 8.47
N GLU A 450 -2.69 18.09 8.67
CA GLU A 450 -3.99 18.27 9.31
C GLU A 450 -3.97 17.81 10.76
N SER A 451 -3.15 16.81 11.11
CA SER A 451 -3.09 16.32 12.49
C SER A 451 -2.29 17.26 13.41
N ALA A 452 -2.67 17.28 14.70
CA ALA A 452 -1.87 17.91 15.75
C ALA A 452 -0.44 17.34 15.81
N LEU A 453 -0.26 16.04 15.53
CA LEU A 453 1.07 15.42 15.48
C LEU A 453 1.87 15.93 14.27
N ASP A 454 1.21 16.15 13.12
CA ASP A 454 1.88 16.70 11.92
C ASP A 454 2.41 18.11 12.17
N ALA A 455 1.62 18.93 12.88
CA ALA A 455 1.97 20.30 13.23
C ALA A 455 3.28 20.40 14.06
N LEU A 456 3.67 19.33 14.76
CA LEU A 456 4.90 19.29 15.53
C LEU A 456 6.15 19.44 14.65
N VAL A 457 6.10 19.03 13.38
CA VAL A 457 7.20 19.23 12.42
C VAL A 457 7.53 20.70 12.22
N VAL A 458 6.55 21.59 12.38
CA VAL A 458 6.75 23.03 12.19
C VAL A 458 7.12 23.73 13.50
N HIS A 459 6.62 23.23 14.63
CA HIS A 459 6.73 23.89 15.92
C HIS A 459 7.80 23.34 16.86
N ASN A 460 8.43 22.20 16.53
CA ASN A 460 9.47 21.58 17.35
C ASN A 460 10.71 21.26 16.49
N ASP A 461 11.83 21.94 16.77
CA ASP A 461 13.08 21.80 16.00
C ASP A 461 13.65 20.37 16.03
N SER A 462 13.50 19.64 17.14
CA SER A 462 13.98 18.26 17.25
C SER A 462 13.16 17.31 16.37
N VAL A 463 11.83 17.48 16.34
CA VAL A 463 10.94 16.74 15.44
C VAL A 463 11.22 17.12 13.99
N ARG A 464 11.38 18.42 13.71
CA ARG A 464 11.69 18.93 12.36
C ARG A 464 12.98 18.32 11.82
N ALA A 465 14.03 18.24 12.62
CA ALA A 465 15.31 17.68 12.21
C ALA A 465 15.17 16.22 11.73
N VAL A 466 14.40 15.38 12.45
CA VAL A 466 14.13 14.00 12.04
C VAL A 466 13.31 13.96 10.75
N TYR A 467 12.27 14.79 10.65
CA TYR A 467 11.44 14.89 9.44
C TYR A 467 12.24 15.29 8.19
N LEU A 468 13.12 16.29 8.31
CA LEU A 468 14.01 16.71 7.21
C LEU A 468 14.92 15.55 6.78
N ALA A 469 15.48 14.80 7.72
CA ALA A 469 16.27 13.62 7.38
C ALA A 469 15.45 12.56 6.60
N GLN A 470 14.16 12.37 6.93
CA GLN A 470 13.28 11.46 6.18
C GLN A 470 12.96 11.98 4.78
N LEU A 471 12.72 13.28 4.61
CA LEU A 471 12.51 13.88 3.29
C LEU A 471 13.75 13.67 2.38
N GLU A 472 14.95 13.92 2.90
CA GLU A 472 16.20 13.71 2.16
C GLU A 472 16.38 12.24 1.77
N ARG A 473 16.23 11.33 2.74
CA ARG A 473 16.26 9.88 2.52
C ARG A 473 15.30 9.43 1.42
N LEU A 474 14.08 9.97 1.40
CA LEU A 474 13.09 9.62 0.38
C LEU A 474 13.50 10.17 -1.00
N MET A 475 13.87 11.45 -1.09
CA MET A 475 14.26 12.08 -2.35
C MET A 475 15.50 11.46 -3.00
N ASP A 476 16.45 11.00 -2.19
CA ASP A 476 17.69 10.39 -2.69
C ASP A 476 17.60 8.87 -2.84
N GLY A 477 16.50 8.27 -2.39
CA GLY A 477 16.29 6.82 -2.39
C GLY A 477 14.95 6.40 -3.00
N PRO A 478 13.99 5.87 -2.21
CA PRO A 478 12.76 5.26 -2.73
C PRO A 478 11.83 6.18 -3.54
N LEU A 479 11.91 7.50 -3.33
CA LEU A 479 11.19 8.51 -4.10
C LEU A 479 12.11 9.33 -5.00
N SER A 480 13.37 8.96 -5.23
CA SER A 480 14.13 9.58 -6.32
C SER A 480 13.37 9.46 -7.63
N VAL A 481 13.49 10.46 -8.52
CA VAL A 481 12.75 10.48 -9.81
C VAL A 481 12.96 9.17 -10.58
N GLY A 482 14.19 8.62 -10.57
CA GLY A 482 14.50 7.32 -11.19
C GLY A 482 13.80 6.14 -10.52
N ALA A 483 13.85 6.04 -9.18
CA ALA A 483 13.18 4.97 -8.44
C ALA A 483 11.65 5.01 -8.61
N PHE A 484 11.07 6.21 -8.51
CA PHE A 484 9.64 6.41 -8.72
C PHE A 484 9.21 6.08 -10.15
N THR A 485 10.00 6.50 -11.15
CA THR A 485 9.77 6.12 -12.56
C THR A 485 9.69 4.60 -12.70
N MET A 486 10.65 3.85 -12.17
CA MET A 486 10.61 2.38 -12.25
C MET A 486 9.34 1.77 -11.63
N VAL A 487 8.85 2.32 -10.51
CA VAL A 487 7.62 1.84 -9.87
C VAL A 487 6.39 2.16 -10.70
N VAL A 488 6.26 3.39 -11.22
CA VAL A 488 5.14 3.80 -12.07
C VAL A 488 5.15 3.03 -13.39
N ASP A 489 6.32 2.83 -14.01
CA ASP A 489 6.49 2.03 -15.22
C ASP A 489 5.99 0.61 -15.01
N ARG A 490 6.33 0.01 -13.87
CA ARG A 490 5.87 -1.33 -13.53
C ARG A 490 4.36 -1.37 -13.32
N ALA A 491 3.79 -0.41 -12.60
CA ALA A 491 2.34 -0.31 -12.42
C ALA A 491 1.62 -0.15 -13.77
N ALA A 492 2.14 0.68 -14.67
CA ALA A 492 1.59 0.88 -16.00
C ALA A 492 1.68 -0.38 -16.87
N ALA A 493 2.79 -1.12 -16.81
CA ALA A 493 2.95 -2.39 -17.48
C ALA A 493 1.94 -3.43 -16.95
N ASP A 494 1.80 -3.54 -15.63
CA ASP A 494 0.84 -4.46 -14.99
C ASP A 494 -0.61 -4.13 -15.41
N LEU A 495 -0.99 -2.85 -15.37
CA LEU A 495 -2.33 -2.39 -15.79
C LEU A 495 -2.58 -2.65 -17.29
N SER A 496 -1.58 -2.40 -18.14
CA SER A 496 -1.69 -2.57 -19.59
C SER A 496 -1.98 -4.02 -19.99
N MET A 497 -1.51 -5.02 -19.23
CA MET A 497 -1.83 -6.43 -19.49
C MET A 497 -3.34 -6.70 -19.43
N TYR A 498 -4.07 -6.03 -18.53
CA TYR A 498 -5.52 -6.17 -18.41
C TYR A 498 -6.26 -5.33 -19.46
N LEU A 499 -5.82 -4.08 -19.67
CA LEU A 499 -6.44 -3.18 -20.65
C LEU A 499 -6.26 -3.63 -22.11
N ALA A 500 -5.33 -4.55 -22.39
CA ALA A 500 -5.22 -5.19 -23.69
C ALA A 500 -6.45 -6.06 -24.04
N ARG A 501 -7.29 -6.41 -23.07
CA ARG A 501 -8.53 -7.17 -23.27
C ARG A 501 -9.67 -6.22 -23.66
N PRO A 502 -10.31 -6.38 -24.84
CA PRO A 502 -11.31 -5.43 -25.33
C PRO A 502 -12.48 -5.17 -24.35
N GLY A 503 -12.98 -6.23 -23.69
CA GLY A 503 -14.08 -6.09 -22.73
C GLY A 503 -13.68 -5.28 -21.48
N VAL A 504 -12.47 -5.50 -20.97
CA VAL A 504 -11.94 -4.79 -19.80
C VAL A 504 -11.74 -3.31 -20.13
N LEU A 505 -11.08 -3.01 -21.25
CA LEU A 505 -10.85 -1.63 -21.70
C LEU A 505 -12.16 -0.86 -21.84
N VAL A 506 -13.18 -1.47 -22.46
CA VAL A 506 -14.49 -0.86 -22.63
C VAL A 506 -15.13 -0.56 -21.27
N GLN A 507 -15.11 -1.50 -20.32
CA GLN A 507 -15.69 -1.26 -19.00
C GLN A 507 -14.97 -0.17 -18.21
N ASN A 508 -13.64 -0.15 -18.25
CA ASN A 508 -12.85 0.93 -17.65
C ASN A 508 -13.11 2.28 -18.35
N THR A 509 -13.36 2.30 -19.67
CA THR A 509 -13.58 3.54 -20.43
C THR A 509 -15.00 4.10 -20.32
N LEU A 510 -16.01 3.23 -20.25
CA LEU A 510 -17.40 3.65 -20.22
C LEU A 510 -17.80 4.22 -18.86
N VAL A 511 -17.10 3.81 -17.80
CA VAL A 511 -17.45 4.14 -16.42
C VAL A 511 -16.55 5.23 -15.86
N ASP A 512 -15.25 5.17 -16.15
CA ASP A 512 -14.29 6.15 -15.67
C ASP A 512 -14.05 7.14 -16.83
N ASN A 513 -14.47 8.39 -16.65
CA ASN A 513 -14.38 9.42 -17.69
C ASN A 513 -13.44 10.55 -17.24
N PRO A 514 -12.27 10.72 -17.88
CA PRO A 514 -11.74 9.94 -19.02
C PRO A 514 -11.21 8.54 -18.61
N PRO A 515 -11.08 7.59 -19.56
CA PRO A 515 -10.43 6.31 -19.31
C PRO A 515 -8.98 6.51 -18.83
N PRO A 516 -8.47 5.60 -17.98
CA PRO A 516 -7.05 5.55 -17.68
C PRO A 516 -6.21 5.46 -18.96
N ASN A 517 -5.20 6.30 -19.10
CA ASN A 517 -4.23 6.25 -20.18
C ASN A 517 -2.83 6.04 -19.57
N PRO A 518 -2.41 4.78 -19.35
CA PRO A 518 -1.21 4.48 -18.58
C PRO A 518 0.05 5.19 -19.11
N ALA A 519 0.14 5.43 -20.41
CA ALA A 519 1.29 6.12 -21.01
C ALA A 519 1.31 7.62 -20.67
N LEU A 520 0.16 8.30 -20.77
CA LEU A 520 0.04 9.72 -20.45
C LEU A 520 0.13 9.94 -18.93
N ASP A 521 -0.61 9.15 -18.16
CA ASP A 521 -0.73 9.30 -16.72
C ASP A 521 0.61 9.05 -16.02
N ARG A 522 1.37 8.06 -16.50
CA ARG A 522 2.76 7.81 -16.06
C ARG A 522 3.61 9.07 -16.16
N GLY A 523 3.60 9.74 -17.32
CA GLY A 523 4.41 10.94 -17.54
C GLY A 523 4.03 12.06 -16.58
N LEU A 524 2.73 12.27 -16.36
CA LEU A 524 2.21 13.27 -15.44
C LEU A 524 2.63 13.00 -13.98
N LEU A 525 2.54 11.75 -13.50
CA LEU A 525 2.95 11.39 -12.14
C LEU A 525 4.44 11.64 -11.90
N ILE A 526 5.30 11.27 -12.85
CA ILE A 526 6.75 11.49 -12.77
C ILE A 526 7.08 12.98 -12.77
N GLU A 527 6.44 13.76 -13.65
CA GLU A 527 6.63 15.20 -13.72
C GLU A 527 6.21 15.89 -12.42
N ARG A 528 5.07 15.51 -11.85
CA ARG A 528 4.57 16.06 -10.58
C ARG A 528 5.52 15.82 -9.43
N LEU A 529 6.05 14.60 -9.28
CA LEU A 529 7.06 14.31 -8.27
C LEU A 529 8.32 15.17 -8.47
N ALA A 530 8.83 15.26 -9.70
CA ALA A 530 10.02 16.05 -10.00
C ALA A 530 9.82 17.53 -9.66
N GLN A 531 8.65 18.10 -9.99
CA GLN A 531 8.28 19.46 -9.62
C GLN A 531 8.22 19.64 -8.11
N ARG A 532 7.60 18.70 -7.38
CA ARG A 532 7.50 18.77 -5.92
C ARG A 532 8.88 18.68 -5.25
N GLN A 533 9.77 17.81 -5.72
CA GLN A 533 11.13 17.73 -5.19
C GLN A 533 11.94 19.00 -5.42
N LEU A 534 11.80 19.63 -6.59
CA LEU A 534 12.42 20.94 -6.84
C LEU A 534 11.89 22.01 -5.88
N ALA A 535 10.57 22.03 -5.62
CA ALA A 535 9.97 22.95 -4.67
C ALA A 535 10.46 22.71 -3.23
N VAL A 536 10.52 21.45 -2.80
CA VAL A 536 11.04 21.06 -1.48
C VAL A 536 12.52 21.46 -1.32
N ARG A 537 13.36 21.17 -2.31
CA ARG A 537 14.79 21.57 -2.29
C ARG A 537 14.97 23.09 -2.29
N ALA A 538 14.10 23.84 -2.97
CA ALA A 538 14.16 25.31 -2.97
C ALA A 538 13.74 25.93 -1.64
N ALA A 539 12.89 25.24 -0.87
CA ALA A 539 12.46 25.65 0.47
C ALA A 539 13.33 25.08 1.61
N TRP A 540 14.30 24.22 1.28
CA TRP A 540 15.19 23.61 2.26
C TRP A 540 16.17 24.65 2.85
N PRO A 541 16.34 24.70 4.18
CA PRO A 541 17.16 25.70 4.86
C PRO A 541 18.68 25.57 4.62
#